data_AF-A0A845QH47-F1
#
_entry.id   AF-A0A845QH47-F1
#
_cell.length_a   1.000
_cell.length_b   1.000
_cell.length_c   1.000
_cell.angle_alpha   90.00
_cell.angle_beta   90.00
_cell.angle_gamma   90.00
#
_symmetry.space_group_name_H-M   'P 1'
#
loop_
_entity.id
_entity.type
_entity.pdbx_description
1 polymer ?
#
loop_
_entity_poly.entity_id
_entity_poly.type
_entity_poly.pdbx_seq_one_letter_code
_entity_poly.pdbx_strand_id
1 'polypeptide(L)'
;MQQIRAKALKQYFKEIKLLLPIYSKEEKIFINDLRKSVDEYIESNPNCTYEEILERFEEPADVVFNYISCLDQHELCKKISLRKTIKRAIIIAVTVVIVTCTIRVIFLYDSYLKSVNSIITHERVVIE
;
A
#
# COMPACT_ATOMS: atom_id res chain seq x y z
N MET A 1 2.77 -28.72 -22.39
CA MET A 1 1.58 -28.63 -21.51
C MET A 1 1.88 -28.03 -20.13
N GLN A 2 3.00 -28.35 -19.47
CA GLN A 2 3.33 -27.80 -18.13
C GLN A 2 3.44 -26.26 -18.06
N GLN A 3 3.98 -25.58 -19.08
CA GLN A 3 4.09 -24.11 -19.05
C GLN A 3 2.75 -23.36 -19.13
N ILE A 4 1.75 -23.93 -19.82
CA ILE A 4 0.40 -23.34 -19.92
C ILE A 4 -0.29 -23.41 -18.55
N ARG A 5 -0.12 -24.53 -17.84
CA ARG A 5 -0.64 -24.72 -16.47
C ARG A 5 -0.05 -23.71 -15.49
N ALA A 6 1.27 -23.54 -15.49
CA ALA A 6 1.94 -22.57 -14.60
C ALA A 6 1.47 -21.12 -14.86
N LYS A 7 1.22 -20.77 -16.13
CA LYS A 7 0.69 -19.45 -16.50
C LYS A 7 -0.75 -19.26 -16.03
N ALA A 8 -1.61 -20.27 -16.20
CA ALA A 8 -3.00 -20.24 -15.76
C ALA A 8 -3.11 -20.15 -14.23
N LEU A 9 -2.34 -20.95 -13.49
CA LEU A 9 -2.30 -20.91 -12.03
C LEU A 9 -1.81 -19.55 -11.50
N LYS A 10 -0.81 -18.96 -12.16
CA LYS A 10 -0.32 -17.63 -11.83
C LYS A 10 -1.39 -16.57 -12.07
N GLN A 11 -2.20 -16.71 -13.12
CA GLN A 11 -3.31 -15.82 -13.42
C GLN A 11 -4.44 -15.96 -12.38
N TYR A 12 -4.80 -17.20 -12.01
CA TYR A 12 -5.76 -17.52 -10.95
C TYR A 12 -5.44 -16.78 -9.63
N PHE A 13 -4.22 -16.96 -9.10
CA PHE A 13 -3.83 -16.26 -7.87
C PHE A 13 -3.68 -14.75 -8.04
N LYS A 14 -3.45 -14.26 -9.26
CA LYS A 14 -3.38 -12.82 -9.53
C LYS A 14 -4.77 -12.19 -9.46
N GLU A 15 -5.79 -12.89 -9.97
CA GLU A 15 -7.19 -12.43 -9.93
C GLU A 15 -7.70 -12.41 -8.49
N ILE A 16 -7.48 -13.48 -7.71
CA ILE A 16 -7.81 -13.51 -6.27
C ILE A 16 -7.22 -12.29 -5.54
N LYS A 17 -5.95 -11.99 -5.77
CA LYS A 17 -5.28 -10.83 -5.17
C LYS A 17 -5.89 -9.49 -5.55
N LEU A 18 -6.44 -9.39 -6.76
CA LEU A 18 -7.01 -8.16 -7.29
C LEU A 18 -8.43 -7.92 -6.78
N LEU A 19 -9.19 -9.00 -6.56
CA LEU A 19 -10.56 -8.95 -6.05
C LEU A 19 -10.61 -8.68 -4.54
N LEU A 20 -9.56 -9.01 -3.80
CA LEU A 20 -9.50 -8.72 -2.37
C LEU A 20 -9.47 -7.21 -2.08
N PRO A 21 -10.39 -6.69 -1.24
CA PRO A 21 -10.44 -5.27 -0.92
C PRO A 21 -9.23 -4.81 -0.10
N ILE A 22 -8.58 -5.75 0.61
CA ILE A 22 -7.47 -5.48 1.51
C ILE A 22 -6.44 -6.60 1.36
N TYR A 23 -5.17 -6.22 1.28
CA TYR A 23 -4.04 -7.15 1.35
C TYR A 23 -3.32 -6.95 2.69
N SER A 24 -3.88 -7.49 3.77
CA SER A 24 -3.29 -7.45 5.12
C SER A 24 -2.51 -8.75 5.41
N LYS A 25 -2.14 -8.99 6.68
CA LYS A 25 -1.44 -10.22 7.05
C LYS A 25 -2.35 -11.44 6.92
N GLU A 26 -3.62 -11.31 7.25
CA GLU A 26 -4.60 -12.40 7.21
C GLU A 26 -4.86 -12.86 5.77
N GLU A 27 -5.06 -11.93 4.84
CA GLU A 27 -5.27 -12.27 3.43
C GLU A 27 -4.01 -12.90 2.80
N LYS A 28 -2.82 -12.51 3.27
CA LYS A 28 -1.58 -13.18 2.88
C LYS A 28 -1.53 -14.63 3.37
N ILE A 29 -1.97 -14.88 4.61
CA ILE A 29 -2.06 -16.23 5.17
C ILE A 29 -3.06 -17.04 4.36
N PHE A 30 -4.28 -16.52 4.17
CA PHE A 30 -5.31 -17.14 3.35
C PHE A 30 -4.83 -17.54 1.94
N ILE A 31 -4.21 -16.62 1.20
CA ILE A 31 -3.70 -16.91 -0.14
C ILE A 31 -2.57 -17.94 -0.11
N ASN A 32 -1.73 -17.90 0.92
CA ASN A 32 -0.62 -18.84 1.05
C ASN A 32 -1.12 -20.24 1.39
N ASP A 33 -2.14 -20.36 2.23
CA ASP A 33 -2.77 -21.62 2.57
C ASP A 33 -3.52 -22.20 1.37
N LEU A 34 -4.29 -21.37 0.65
CA LEU A 34 -4.93 -21.77 -0.60
C LEU A 34 -3.90 -22.25 -1.63
N ARG A 35 -2.76 -21.55 -1.75
CA ARG A 35 -1.67 -21.95 -2.64
C ARG A 35 -1.12 -23.32 -2.28
N LYS A 36 -0.85 -23.57 -0.99
CA LYS A 36 -0.38 -24.89 -0.54
C LYS A 36 -1.37 -25.99 -0.90
N SER A 37 -2.66 -25.77 -0.63
CA SER A 37 -3.70 -26.77 -0.95
C SER A 37 -3.79 -27.05 -2.45
N VAL A 38 -3.67 -26.02 -3.30
CA VAL A 38 -3.64 -26.19 -4.75
C VAL A 38 -2.37 -26.93 -5.21
N ASP A 39 -1.21 -26.58 -4.65
CA ASP A 39 0.06 -27.22 -4.99
C ASP A 39 0.08 -28.70 -4.56
N GLU A 40 -0.41 -29.03 -3.36
CA GLU A 40 -0.58 -30.41 -2.87
C GLU A 40 -1.52 -31.24 -3.76
N TYR A 41 -2.59 -30.61 -4.27
CA TYR A 41 -3.53 -31.27 -5.18
C TYR A 41 -2.89 -31.57 -6.55
N ILE A 42 -2.11 -30.64 -7.09
CA ILE A 42 -1.38 -30.80 -8.36
C ILE A 42 -0.29 -31.87 -8.22
N GLU A 43 0.40 -31.92 -7.08
CA GLU A 43 1.42 -32.93 -6.78
C GLU A 43 0.80 -34.33 -6.70
N SER A 44 -0.36 -34.45 -6.04
CA SER A 44 -1.12 -35.69 -5.94
C SER A 44 -1.76 -36.12 -7.27
N ASN A 45 -2.05 -35.17 -8.17
CA ASN A 45 -2.71 -35.40 -9.45
C ASN A 45 -1.92 -34.74 -10.61
N PRO A 46 -0.80 -35.33 -11.05
CA PRO A 46 0.08 -34.73 -12.05
C PRO A 46 -0.59 -34.51 -13.42
N ASN A 47 -1.68 -35.23 -13.70
CA ASN A 47 -2.46 -35.07 -14.92
C ASN A 47 -3.65 -34.10 -14.80
N CYS A 48 -3.90 -33.47 -13.64
CA CYS A 48 -5.11 -32.65 -13.48
C CYS A 48 -5.16 -31.46 -14.44
N THR A 49 -6.36 -31.16 -14.93
CA THR A 49 -6.64 -30.05 -15.85
C THR A 49 -6.99 -28.79 -15.06
N TYR A 50 -6.80 -27.62 -15.67
CA TYR A 50 -7.14 -26.35 -15.02
C TYR A 50 -8.62 -26.26 -14.63
N GLU A 51 -9.51 -26.87 -15.42
CA GLU A 51 -10.94 -26.96 -15.14
C GLU A 51 -11.24 -27.76 -13.87
N GLU A 52 -10.51 -28.87 -13.62
CA GLU A 52 -10.65 -29.67 -12.39
C GLU A 52 -10.17 -28.89 -11.15
N ILE A 53 -9.20 -27.99 -11.32
CA ILE A 53 -8.76 -27.08 -10.25
C ILE A 53 -9.89 -26.08 -9.93
N LEU A 54 -10.54 -25.51 -10.94
CA LEU A 54 -11.67 -24.60 -10.74
C LEU A 54 -12.89 -25.31 -10.15
N GLU A 55 -13.15 -26.56 -10.54
CA GLU A 55 -14.24 -27.34 -9.96
C GLU A 55 -13.98 -27.67 -8.48
N ARG A 56 -12.71 -27.94 -8.12
CA ARG A 56 -12.33 -28.30 -6.75
C ARG A 56 -12.16 -27.10 -5.82
N PHE A 57 -11.59 -26.00 -6.32
CA PHE A 57 -11.24 -24.82 -5.55
C PHE A 57 -12.12 -23.61 -5.84
N GLU A 58 -13.15 -23.77 -6.66
CA GLU A 58 -14.06 -22.71 -7.12
C GLU A 58 -13.37 -21.68 -8.03
N GLU A 59 -14.16 -20.80 -8.66
CA GLU A 59 -13.61 -19.69 -9.43
C GLU A 59 -12.97 -18.63 -8.50
N PRO A 60 -11.96 -17.88 -8.98
CA PRO A 60 -11.32 -16.82 -8.20
C PRO A 60 -12.30 -15.85 -7.51
N ALA A 61 -13.42 -15.55 -8.18
CA ALA A 61 -14.45 -14.66 -7.67
C ALA A 61 -15.24 -15.29 -6.51
N ASP A 62 -15.64 -16.55 -6.64
CA ASP A 62 -16.39 -17.28 -5.62
C ASP A 62 -15.54 -17.53 -4.38
N VAL A 63 -14.27 -17.90 -4.56
CA VAL A 63 -13.31 -18.05 -3.45
C VAL A 63 -13.20 -16.79 -2.62
N VAL A 64 -13.07 -15.64 -3.29
CA VAL A 64 -12.97 -14.34 -2.62
C VAL A 64 -14.29 -13.95 -1.98
N PHE A 65 -15.42 -14.23 -2.63
CA PHE A 65 -16.75 -13.97 -2.09
C PHE A 65 -17.02 -14.79 -0.83
N ASN A 66 -16.74 -16.09 -0.85
CA ASN A 66 -16.87 -16.98 0.31
C ASN A 66 -15.96 -16.53 1.45
N TYR A 67 -14.69 -16.22 1.16
CA TYR A 67 -13.77 -15.69 2.16
C TYR A 67 -14.27 -14.40 2.82
N ILE A 68 -14.71 -13.42 2.02
CA ILE A 68 -15.25 -12.15 2.52
C ILE A 68 -16.56 -12.35 3.29
N SER A 69 -17.41 -13.27 2.86
CA SER A 69 -18.68 -13.58 3.53
C SER A 69 -18.49 -14.24 4.89
N CYS A 70 -17.40 -15.02 5.06
CA CYS A 70 -17.03 -15.60 6.34
C CYS A 70 -16.35 -14.60 7.30
N LEU A 71 -15.86 -13.47 6.79
CA LEU A 71 -15.22 -12.44 7.61
C LEU A 71 -16.26 -11.61 8.37
N ASP A 72 -15.99 -11.34 9.65
CA ASP A 72 -16.84 -10.46 10.44
C ASP A 72 -16.84 -9.04 9.84
N GLN A 73 -18.03 -8.57 9.45
CA GLN A 73 -18.24 -7.27 8.82
C GLN A 73 -17.70 -6.12 9.70
N HIS A 74 -17.77 -6.28 11.03
CA HIS A 74 -17.27 -5.28 11.95
C HIS A 74 -15.74 -5.17 11.93
N GLU A 75 -15.02 -6.29 11.84
CA GLU A 75 -13.57 -6.28 11.69
C GLU A 75 -13.10 -5.69 10.36
N LEU A 76 -13.78 -6.03 9.26
CA LEU A 76 -13.50 -5.48 7.93
C LEU A 76 -13.64 -3.95 7.91
N CYS A 77 -14.77 -3.43 8.38
CA CYS A 77 -15.00 -1.99 8.47
C CYS A 77 -13.97 -1.27 9.36
N LYS A 78 -13.57 -1.90 10.47
CA LYS A 78 -12.52 -1.36 11.37
C LYS A 78 -11.16 -1.30 10.68
N LYS A 79 -10.75 -2.35 9.96
CA LYS A 79 -9.49 -2.39 9.20
C LYS A 79 -9.46 -1.34 8.08
N ILE A 80 -10.57 -1.17 7.35
CA ILE A 80 -10.69 -0.17 6.27
C ILE A 80 -10.61 1.26 6.82
N SER A 81 -11.35 1.54 7.88
CA SER A 81 -11.35 2.87 8.51
C SER A 81 -10.00 3.22 9.12
N LEU A 82 -9.31 2.29 9.79
CA LEU A 82 -7.95 2.50 10.29
C LEU A 82 -6.97 2.91 9.18
N ARG A 83 -6.99 2.23 8.03
CA ARG A 83 -6.12 2.60 6.89
C ARG A 83 -6.42 4.01 6.38
N LYS A 84 -7.69 4.41 6.32
CA LYS A 84 -8.08 5.79 5.95
C LYS A 84 -7.53 6.79 6.96
N THR A 85 -7.63 6.50 8.26
CA THR A 85 -7.10 7.35 9.33
C THR A 85 -5.59 7.49 9.26
N ILE A 86 -4.85 6.38 9.05
CA ILE A 86 -3.38 6.39 8.92
C ILE A 86 -2.95 7.23 7.70
N LYS A 87 -3.60 7.05 6.54
CA LYS A 87 -3.31 7.86 5.35
C LYS A 87 -3.53 9.35 5.62
N ARG A 88 -4.62 9.72 6.27
CA ARG A 88 -4.89 11.11 6.67
C ARG A 88 -3.82 11.64 7.61
N ALA A 89 -3.41 10.86 8.60
CA ALA A 89 -2.35 11.24 9.55
C ALA A 89 -1.02 11.52 8.85
N ILE A 90 -0.62 10.69 7.88
CA ILE A 90 0.60 10.90 7.09
C ILE A 90 0.52 12.20 6.29
N ILE A 91 -0.60 12.46 5.62
CA ILE A 91 -0.79 13.71 4.85
C ILE A 91 -0.66 14.93 5.78
N ILE A 92 -1.31 14.90 6.94
CA ILE A 92 -1.22 15.99 7.93
C ILE A 92 0.23 16.18 8.38
N ALA A 93 0.94 15.09 8.70
CA ALA A 93 2.34 15.17 9.12
C ALA A 93 3.24 15.80 8.05
N VAL A 94 3.08 15.41 6.77
CA VAL A 94 3.82 16.00 5.66
C VAL A 94 3.53 17.48 5.51
N THR A 95 2.26 17.90 5.61
CA THR A 95 1.88 19.32 5.56
C THR A 95 2.55 20.12 6.67
N VAL A 96 2.58 19.60 7.91
CA VAL A 96 3.25 20.26 9.04
C VAL A 96 4.76 20.42 8.78
N VAL A 97 5.41 19.39 8.24
CA VAL A 97 6.84 19.48 7.88
C VAL A 97 7.08 20.56 6.83
N ILE A 98 6.25 20.64 5.80
CA ILE A 98 6.37 21.68 4.76
C ILE A 98 6.22 23.08 5.39
N VAL A 99 5.21 23.29 6.23
CA VAL A 99 4.98 24.59 6.90
C VAL A 99 6.15 24.97 7.82
N THR A 100 6.71 24.02 8.56
CA THR A 100 7.86 24.30 9.42
C THR A 100 9.11 24.66 8.59
N CYS A 101 9.35 23.98 7.46
CA CYS A 101 10.41 24.33 6.54
C CYS A 101 10.24 25.74 5.96
N THR A 102 9.04 26.11 5.51
CA THR A 102 8.81 27.45 4.93
C THR A 102 9.05 28.56 5.94
N ILE A 103 8.59 28.39 7.19
CA ILE A 103 8.86 29.35 8.28
C ILE A 103 10.36 29.50 8.52
N ARG A 104 11.12 28.40 8.56
CA ARG A 104 12.58 28.46 8.75
C ARG A 104 13.29 29.21 7.63
N VAL A 105 12.90 28.97 6.38
CA VAL A 105 13.46 29.68 5.22
C VAL A 105 13.17 31.18 5.30
N ILE A 106 11.94 31.57 5.63
CA ILE A 106 11.56 32.99 5.79
C ILE A 106 12.37 33.64 6.90
N PHE A 107 12.51 32.97 8.06
CA PHE A 107 13.29 33.51 9.18
C PHE A 107 14.77 33.70 8.83
N LEU A 108 15.37 32.76 8.11
CA LEU A 108 16.75 32.88 7.63
C LEU A 108 16.90 34.03 6.63
N TYR A 109 15.93 34.20 5.73
CA TYR A 109 15.93 35.28 4.77
C TYR A 109 15.81 36.67 5.43
N ASP A 110 14.92 36.81 6.42
CA ASP A 110 14.80 38.03 7.22
C ASP A 110 16.11 38.33 7.97
N SER A 111 16.73 37.31 8.56
CA SER A 111 18.01 37.43 9.27
C SER A 111 19.14 37.86 8.33
N TYR A 112 19.16 37.34 7.09
CA TYR A 112 20.11 37.73 6.06
C TYR A 112 19.94 39.20 5.66
N LEU A 113 18.71 39.62 5.36
CA LEU A 113 18.42 40.99 4.94
C LEU A 113 18.79 42.02 6.03
N LYS A 114 18.51 41.71 7.30
CA LYS A 114 18.93 42.54 8.44
C LYS A 114 20.44 42.70 8.53
N SER A 115 21.20 41.63 8.27
CA SER A 115 22.67 41.65 8.29
C SER A 115 23.26 42.49 7.16
N VAL A 116 22.64 42.51 5.98
CA VAL A 116 23.10 43.34 4.85
C VAL A 116 22.82 44.83 5.10
N ASN A 117 21.63 45.16 5.61
CA ASN A 117 21.25 46.55 5.87
C ASN A 117 22.10 47.22 6.97
N SER A 118 22.58 46.47 7.97
CA SER A 118 23.43 47.03 9.03
C SER A 118 24.83 47.41 8.52
N ILE A 119 25.39 46.67 7.56
CA ILE A 119 26.72 46.93 7.00
C ILE A 119 26.74 48.23 6.18
N ILE A 120 25.66 48.54 5.43
CA ILE A 120 25.57 49.72 4.56
C ILE A 120 25.49 51.04 5.37
N THR A 121 25.06 51.00 6.63
CA THR A 121 24.88 52.21 7.45
C THR A 121 26.22 52.82 7.92
N HIS A 122 27.32 52.07 7.89
CA HIS A 122 28.61 52.52 8.44
C HIS A 122 29.53 53.27 7.45
N GLU A 123 29.16 53.48 6.18
CA GLU A 123 30.06 54.07 5.16
C GLU A 123 29.74 55.53 4.76
N ARG A 124 28.88 56.25 5.49
CA ARG A 124 28.73 57.70 5.28
C ARG A 124 29.04 58.51 6.54
N VAL A 125 30.34 58.68 6.81
CA VAL A 125 30.84 59.88 7.48
C VAL A 125 31.80 60.54 6.51
N VAL A 126 31.26 61.45 5.70
CA VAL A 126 32.07 62.37 4.90
C VAL A 126 32.70 63.36 5.88
N ILE A 127 34.03 63.41 5.88
CA ILE A 127 34.81 64.33 6.69
C ILE A 127 34.86 65.66 5.91
N GLU A 128 34.20 66.70 6.44
CA GLU A 128 34.41 68.10 6.01
C GLU A 128 35.75 68.64 6.54
#